data_AF-A0A2M8UQU1-F1
#
_entry.id   AF-A0A2M8UQU1-F1
#
_cell.length_a   1.000
_cell.length_b   1.000
_cell.length_c   1.000
_cell.angle_alpha   90.00
_cell.angle_beta   90.00
_cell.angle_gamma   90.00
#
_symmetry.space_group_name_H-M   'P 1'
#
loop_
_entity.id
_entity.type
_entity.pdbx_description
1 polymer ?
#
loop_
_entity_poly.entity_id
_entity_poly.type
_entity_poly.pdbx_seq_one_letter_code
_entity_poly.pdbx_strand_id
1 'polypeptide(L)'
;MGWRANATSHLEKWLSAIGALCGIAAIYAVTHWVLPGEAAIWVVASMGASAVLLFAVPHGALSQPWAVLGGQVLSAIVGVICQRLFPDQPFTPALAVGAAILVMHYARCIHPPGGATALAAVSGGPAITALGFHYALSPVLLNVVLILAVAVAFNGLFAWRRYPAPLARLPATPKLPAGPSPEDLYHALRKMDSYIDVQFDDLLKILQLAQEHAKAQRLTPDDVLLGASYSNALSGDAWAVRQVIDDHPDKRGRQDQVVYKVVSGAGKGNTGVCRRQDLLDWAAHAVVAQGDGWVRVSAQESAKIALQRQITGETPLP
;
A
#
# COMPACT_ATOMS: atom_id res chain seq x y z
N MET A 1 -22.19 14.83 7.32
CA MET A 1 -23.09 14.02 6.46
C MET A 1 -22.40 13.36 5.25
N GLY A 2 -21.09 13.55 5.00
CA GLY A 2 -20.32 12.72 4.06
C GLY A 2 -20.68 12.83 2.57
N TRP A 3 -21.73 13.57 2.20
CA TRP A 3 -22.11 13.80 0.82
C TRP A 3 -21.13 14.73 0.11
N ARG A 4 -20.46 14.25 -0.94
CA ARG A 4 -19.59 15.03 -1.83
C ARG A 4 -19.98 14.77 -3.28
N ALA A 5 -19.76 15.74 -4.16
CA ALA A 5 -20.02 15.59 -5.59
C ALA A 5 -19.18 14.42 -6.14
N ASN A 6 -19.85 13.38 -6.63
CA ASN A 6 -19.20 12.18 -7.11
C ASN A 6 -18.60 12.42 -8.50
N ALA A 7 -17.27 12.29 -8.62
CA ALA A 7 -16.54 12.52 -9.87
C ALA A 7 -16.64 11.34 -10.87
N THR A 8 -17.16 10.17 -10.46
CA THR A 8 -17.28 9.01 -11.36
C THR A 8 -18.23 9.30 -12.51
N SER A 9 -17.81 8.95 -13.72
CA SER A 9 -18.62 9.09 -14.93
C SER A 9 -19.91 8.26 -14.88
N HIS A 10 -20.93 8.65 -15.65
CA HIS A 10 -22.16 7.86 -15.76
C HIS A 10 -21.91 6.49 -16.38
N LEU A 11 -20.95 6.41 -17.31
CA LEU A 11 -20.52 5.15 -17.91
C LEU A 11 -20.00 4.19 -16.83
N GLU A 12 -19.10 4.64 -15.95
CA GLU A 12 -18.55 3.80 -14.89
C GLU A 12 -19.64 3.27 -13.94
N LYS A 13 -20.64 4.09 -13.62
CA LYS A 13 -21.80 3.67 -12.80
C LYS A 13 -22.60 2.55 -13.48
N TRP A 14 -22.89 2.68 -14.77
CA TRP A 14 -23.59 1.64 -15.54
C TRP A 14 -22.76 0.37 -15.67
N LEU A 15 -21.47 0.49 -15.97
CA LEU A 15 -20.57 -0.66 -16.06
C LEU A 15 -20.46 -1.39 -14.72
N SER A 16 -20.45 -0.67 -13.60
CA SER A 16 -20.48 -1.27 -12.25
C SER A 16 -21.77 -2.05 -12.01
N ALA A 17 -22.93 -1.48 -12.34
CA ALA A 17 -24.23 -2.13 -12.18
C ALA A 17 -24.38 -3.38 -13.08
N ILE A 18 -23.96 -3.28 -14.34
CA ILE A 18 -24.00 -4.40 -15.30
C ILE A 18 -23.04 -5.51 -14.85
N GLY A 19 -21.83 -5.16 -14.42
CA GLY A 19 -20.86 -6.14 -13.91
C GLY A 19 -21.41 -6.90 -12.70
N ALA A 20 -22.00 -6.18 -11.74
CA ALA A 20 -22.65 -6.79 -10.57
C ALA A 20 -23.82 -7.70 -10.96
N LEU A 21 -24.67 -7.26 -11.90
CA LEU A 21 -25.75 -8.08 -12.44
C LEU A 21 -25.22 -9.36 -13.08
N CYS A 22 -24.19 -9.28 -13.93
CA CYS A 22 -23.55 -10.44 -14.55
C CYS A 22 -22.96 -11.39 -13.51
N GLY A 23 -22.28 -10.87 -12.48
CA GLY A 23 -21.69 -11.68 -11.41
C GLY A 23 -22.73 -12.45 -10.61
N ILE A 24 -23.80 -11.78 -10.16
CA ILE A 24 -24.88 -12.42 -9.40
C ILE A 24 -25.69 -13.38 -10.29
N ALA A 25 -25.97 -13.01 -11.54
CA ALA A 25 -26.68 -13.88 -12.48
C ALA A 25 -25.88 -15.16 -12.77
N ALA A 26 -24.55 -15.07 -12.90
CA ALA A 26 -23.69 -16.24 -13.09
C ALA A 26 -23.73 -17.18 -11.88
N ILE A 27 -23.65 -16.64 -10.65
CA ILE A 27 -23.81 -17.44 -9.43
C ILE A 27 -25.18 -18.13 -9.44
N TYR A 28 -26.26 -17.37 -9.67
CA TYR A 28 -27.62 -17.91 -9.63
C TYR A 28 -27.82 -19.01 -10.69
N ALA A 29 -27.32 -18.80 -11.91
CA ALA A 29 -27.37 -19.79 -12.97
C ALA A 29 -26.64 -21.07 -12.54
N VAL A 30 -25.36 -20.99 -12.17
CA VAL A 30 -24.59 -22.20 -11.81
C VAL A 30 -25.23 -22.93 -10.63
N THR A 31 -25.66 -22.22 -9.59
CA THR A 31 -26.35 -22.81 -8.44
C THR A 31 -27.66 -23.49 -8.84
N HIS A 32 -28.45 -22.90 -9.74
CA HIS A 32 -29.69 -23.48 -10.23
C HIS A 32 -29.46 -24.76 -11.05
N TRP A 33 -28.41 -24.80 -11.87
CA TRP A 33 -28.07 -25.97 -12.69
C TRP A 33 -27.50 -27.12 -11.87
N VAL A 34 -26.70 -26.83 -10.83
CA VAL A 34 -26.05 -27.85 -9.99
C VAL A 34 -26.97 -28.36 -8.87
N LEU A 35 -27.88 -27.52 -8.35
CA LEU A 35 -28.75 -27.83 -7.21
C LEU A 35 -30.21 -27.40 -7.50
N PRO A 36 -30.93 -28.12 -8.38
CA PRO A 36 -32.32 -27.80 -8.71
C PRO A 36 -33.22 -27.92 -7.47
N GLY A 37 -33.94 -26.84 -7.13
CA GLY A 37 -34.94 -26.80 -6.04
C GLY A 37 -34.58 -25.97 -4.81
N GLU A 38 -33.29 -25.68 -4.59
CA GLU A 38 -32.83 -24.88 -3.43
C GLU A 38 -32.05 -23.61 -3.79
N ALA A 39 -31.95 -23.28 -5.09
CA ALA A 39 -31.03 -22.27 -5.60
C ALA A 39 -31.05 -20.89 -4.88
N ALA A 40 -32.19 -20.47 -4.35
CA ALA A 40 -32.31 -19.21 -3.60
C ALA A 40 -31.68 -19.25 -2.19
N ILE A 41 -31.61 -20.42 -1.55
CA ILE A 41 -31.01 -20.62 -0.21
C ILE A 41 -29.48 -20.58 -0.29
N TRP A 42 -28.91 -20.89 -1.46
CA TRP A 42 -27.47 -21.06 -1.67
C TRP A 42 -26.76 -19.82 -2.20
N VAL A 43 -27.48 -18.77 -2.60
CA VAL A 43 -26.88 -17.43 -2.78
C VAL A 43 -26.74 -16.78 -1.42
N VAL A 44 -25.56 -16.92 -0.82
CA VAL A 44 -25.26 -16.24 0.44
C VAL A 44 -25.45 -14.74 0.22
N ALA A 45 -26.29 -14.09 1.02
CA ALA A 45 -26.61 -12.66 0.88
C ALA A 45 -25.37 -11.76 0.84
N SER A 46 -24.26 -12.23 1.44
CA SER A 46 -22.96 -11.56 1.37
C SER A 46 -22.43 -11.37 -0.06
N MET A 47 -22.81 -12.23 -1.02
CA MET A 47 -22.38 -12.11 -2.42
C MET A 47 -22.88 -10.84 -3.08
N GLY A 48 -24.06 -10.33 -2.69
CA GLY A 48 -24.53 -9.03 -3.16
C GLY A 48 -23.58 -7.90 -2.76
N ALA A 49 -23.12 -7.89 -1.50
CA ALA A 49 -22.15 -6.92 -1.02
C ALA A 49 -20.75 -7.14 -1.63
N SER A 50 -20.33 -8.38 -1.87
CA SER A 50 -19.10 -8.67 -2.62
C SER A 50 -19.17 -8.15 -4.06
N ALA A 51 -20.33 -8.25 -4.72
CA ALA A 51 -20.53 -7.70 -6.06
C ALA A 51 -20.38 -6.17 -6.08
N VAL A 52 -20.92 -5.48 -5.07
CA VAL A 52 -20.73 -4.02 -4.93
C VAL A 52 -19.25 -3.69 -4.90
N LEU A 53 -18.45 -4.37 -4.08
CA LEU A 53 -17.01 -4.12 -3.99
C LEU A 53 -16.26 -4.47 -5.29
N LEU A 54 -16.50 -5.67 -5.83
CA LEU A 54 -15.79 -6.18 -7.00
C LEU A 54 -16.05 -5.40 -8.29
N PHE A 55 -17.25 -4.82 -8.43
CA PHE A 55 -17.63 -4.14 -9.66
C PHE A 55 -17.70 -2.62 -9.50
N ALA A 56 -18.09 -2.06 -8.34
CA ALA A 56 -18.05 -0.61 -8.16
C ALA A 56 -16.67 -0.08 -7.75
N VAL A 57 -15.85 -0.92 -7.09
CA VAL A 57 -14.52 -0.53 -6.60
C VAL A 57 -13.48 -1.64 -6.88
N PRO A 58 -13.25 -2.01 -8.16
CA PRO A 58 -12.41 -3.16 -8.51
C PRO A 58 -10.95 -3.04 -8.02
N HIS A 59 -10.40 -1.83 -7.94
CA HIS A 59 -9.03 -1.59 -7.45
C HIS A 59 -8.95 -1.41 -5.93
N GLY A 60 -10.07 -1.45 -5.22
CA GLY A 60 -10.09 -1.34 -3.77
C GLY A 60 -9.31 -2.48 -3.12
N ALA A 61 -8.57 -2.20 -2.05
CA ALA A 61 -7.83 -3.21 -1.29
C ALA A 61 -8.75 -4.34 -0.81
N LEU A 62 -9.97 -3.98 -0.39
CA LEU A 62 -11.00 -4.91 0.09
C LEU A 62 -11.65 -5.76 -1.02
N SER A 63 -11.45 -5.36 -2.28
CA SER A 63 -11.93 -6.07 -3.47
C SER A 63 -10.88 -7.01 -4.05
N GLN A 64 -9.63 -6.98 -3.59
CA GLN A 64 -8.57 -7.81 -4.15
C GLN A 64 -8.80 -9.31 -3.86
N PRO A 65 -8.30 -10.23 -4.69
CA PRO A 65 -8.66 -11.65 -4.62
C PRO A 65 -8.44 -12.28 -3.25
N TRP A 66 -7.35 -11.94 -2.56
CA TRP A 66 -7.08 -12.48 -1.21
C TRP A 66 -8.10 -11.98 -0.17
N ALA A 67 -8.50 -10.71 -0.24
CA ALA A 67 -9.52 -10.17 0.64
C ALA A 67 -10.84 -10.92 0.44
N VAL A 68 -11.29 -11.10 -0.81
CA VAL A 68 -12.54 -11.80 -1.11
C VAL A 68 -12.47 -13.28 -0.72
N LEU A 69 -11.43 -13.99 -1.15
CA LEU A 69 -11.25 -15.43 -0.89
C LEU A 69 -11.08 -15.72 0.60
N GLY A 70 -10.07 -15.12 1.22
CA GLY A 70 -9.78 -15.33 2.63
C GLY A 70 -10.90 -14.80 3.52
N GLY A 71 -11.40 -13.61 3.22
CA GLY A 71 -12.43 -12.96 4.02
C GLY A 71 -13.76 -13.72 4.03
N GLN A 72 -14.17 -14.33 2.92
CA GLN A 72 -15.39 -15.14 2.89
C GLN A 72 -15.19 -16.53 3.50
N VAL A 73 -14.13 -17.26 3.11
CA VAL A 73 -13.92 -18.65 3.55
C VAL A 73 -13.55 -18.74 5.03
N LEU A 74 -12.64 -17.89 5.52
CA LEU A 74 -12.28 -17.89 6.94
C LEU A 74 -13.47 -17.47 7.81
N SER A 75 -14.25 -16.49 7.37
CA SER A 75 -15.45 -16.07 8.10
C SER A 75 -16.51 -17.18 8.15
N ALA A 76 -16.67 -17.95 7.07
CA ALA A 76 -17.55 -19.12 7.07
C ALA A 76 -17.10 -20.17 8.11
N ILE A 77 -15.80 -20.48 8.15
CA ILE A 77 -15.23 -21.43 9.12
C ILE A 77 -15.43 -20.93 10.55
N VAL A 78 -15.14 -19.66 10.82
CA VAL A 78 -15.34 -19.05 12.14
C VAL A 78 -16.80 -19.10 12.57
N GLY A 79 -17.72 -18.76 11.67
CA GLY A 79 -19.16 -18.84 11.94
C GLY A 79 -19.62 -20.25 12.31
N VAL A 80 -19.16 -21.27 11.58
CA VAL A 80 -19.43 -22.68 11.89
C VAL A 80 -18.85 -23.10 13.24
N ILE A 81 -17.63 -22.65 13.57
CA ILE A 81 -17.02 -22.92 14.88
C ILE A 81 -17.88 -22.32 16.00
N CYS A 82 -18.28 -21.05 15.87
CA CYS A 82 -19.14 -20.39 16.85
C CYS A 82 -20.48 -21.12 17.01
N GLN A 83 -21.12 -21.52 15.89
CA GLN A 83 -22.37 -22.28 15.92
C GLN A 83 -22.24 -23.64 16.62
N ARG A 84 -21.09 -24.32 16.48
CA ARG A 84 -20.84 -25.61 17.14
C ARG A 84 -20.51 -25.49 18.61
N LEU A 85 -19.79 -24.44 19.01
CA LEU A 85 -19.37 -24.24 20.41
C LEU A 85 -20.49 -23.64 21.26
N PHE A 86 -21.29 -22.74 20.68
CA PHE A 86 -22.36 -22.02 21.38
C PHE A 86 -23.67 -22.08 20.58
N PRO A 87 -24.24 -23.28 20.37
CA PRO A 87 -25.51 -23.41 19.65
C PRO A 87 -26.63 -22.70 20.41
N ASP A 88 -27.53 -22.08 19.66
CA ASP A 88 -28.79 -21.48 20.13
C ASP A 88 -28.65 -20.38 21.21
N GLN A 89 -27.44 -19.82 21.37
CA GLN A 89 -27.24 -18.68 22.28
C GLN A 89 -27.51 -17.34 21.57
N PRO A 90 -28.12 -16.37 22.27
CA PRO A 90 -28.47 -15.08 21.67
C PRO A 90 -27.23 -14.25 21.27
N PHE A 91 -26.06 -14.52 21.87
CA PHE A 91 -24.82 -13.80 21.57
C PHE A 91 -23.99 -14.42 20.44
N THR A 92 -24.30 -15.65 20.00
CA THR A 92 -23.50 -16.38 18.99
C THR A 92 -23.38 -15.64 17.65
N PRO A 93 -24.43 -14.98 17.12
CA PRO A 93 -24.31 -14.17 15.91
C PRO A 93 -23.29 -13.03 16.05
N ALA A 94 -23.34 -12.30 17.17
CA ALA A 94 -22.42 -11.20 17.43
C ALA A 94 -20.98 -11.69 17.63
N LEU A 95 -20.81 -12.82 18.34
CA LEU A 95 -19.51 -13.47 18.53
C LEU A 95 -18.92 -13.91 17.19
N ALA A 96 -19.71 -14.53 16.32
CA ALA A 96 -19.25 -14.99 15.01
C ALA A 96 -18.76 -13.84 14.13
N VAL A 97 -19.51 -12.73 14.06
CA VAL A 97 -19.08 -11.56 13.29
C VAL A 97 -17.82 -10.93 13.88
N GLY A 98 -17.77 -10.72 15.21
CA GLY A 98 -16.61 -10.14 15.88
C GLY A 98 -15.34 -10.98 15.72
N ALA A 99 -15.46 -12.30 15.92
CA ALA A 99 -14.36 -13.24 15.74
C ALA A 99 -13.90 -13.31 14.27
N ALA A 100 -14.83 -13.28 13.31
CA ALA A 100 -14.51 -13.27 11.89
C ALA A 100 -13.72 -11.99 11.51
N ILE A 101 -14.13 -10.82 12.01
CA ILE A 101 -13.40 -9.57 11.81
C ILE A 101 -11.98 -9.67 12.38
N LEU A 102 -11.80 -10.24 13.58
CA LEU A 102 -10.49 -10.42 14.19
C LEU A 102 -9.60 -11.33 13.33
N VAL A 103 -10.12 -12.47 12.89
CA VAL A 103 -9.40 -13.42 12.03
C VAL A 103 -9.02 -12.76 10.70
N MET A 104 -9.93 -12.00 10.09
CA MET A 104 -9.63 -11.27 8.85
C MET A 104 -8.53 -10.21 9.03
N HIS A 105 -8.45 -9.55 10.18
CA HIS A 105 -7.37 -8.59 10.47
C HIS A 105 -6.01 -9.30 10.50
N TYR A 106 -5.90 -10.39 11.27
CA TYR A 106 -4.65 -11.15 11.38
C TYR A 106 -4.25 -11.82 10.06
N ALA A 107 -5.22 -12.34 9.30
CA ALA A 107 -4.99 -12.93 7.99
C ALA A 107 -4.80 -11.88 6.87
N ARG A 108 -4.96 -10.58 7.17
CA ARG A 108 -4.86 -9.46 6.22
C ARG A 108 -5.78 -9.62 5.02
N CYS A 109 -7.00 -10.11 5.26
CA CYS A 109 -8.00 -10.39 4.24
C CYS A 109 -9.34 -9.75 4.59
N ILE A 110 -9.34 -8.51 5.12
CA ILE A 110 -10.58 -7.80 5.45
C ILE A 110 -11.42 -7.65 4.19
N HIS A 111 -12.58 -8.29 4.23
CA HIS A 111 -13.62 -8.18 3.23
C HIS A 111 -14.94 -8.10 3.98
N PRO A 112 -15.54 -6.90 4.12
CA PRO A 112 -16.73 -6.70 4.94
C PRO A 112 -17.89 -7.71 4.69
N PRO A 113 -18.14 -8.17 3.44
CA PRO A 113 -19.12 -9.23 3.19
C PRO A 113 -18.86 -10.54 3.96
N GLY A 114 -17.61 -10.84 4.33
CA GLY A 114 -17.23 -11.96 5.18
C GLY A 114 -17.97 -11.96 6.53
N GLY A 115 -18.19 -10.79 7.13
CA GLY A 115 -18.99 -10.70 8.37
C GLY A 115 -20.42 -11.24 8.19
N ALA A 116 -21.07 -10.92 7.07
CA ALA A 116 -22.39 -11.46 6.75
C ALA A 116 -22.35 -12.98 6.47
N THR A 117 -21.25 -13.50 5.91
CA THR A 117 -21.04 -14.94 5.73
C THR A 117 -20.89 -15.70 7.05
N ALA A 118 -20.16 -15.13 8.03
CA ALA A 118 -20.09 -15.67 9.39
C ALA A 118 -21.45 -15.65 10.08
N LEU A 119 -22.19 -14.54 9.95
CA LEU A 119 -23.54 -14.40 10.48
C LEU A 119 -24.50 -15.45 9.90
N ALA A 120 -24.45 -15.66 8.59
CA ALA A 120 -25.29 -16.66 7.91
C ALA A 120 -25.00 -18.09 8.37
N ALA A 121 -23.76 -18.43 8.74
CA ALA A 121 -23.45 -19.75 9.30
C ALA A 121 -24.18 -20.05 10.61
N VAL A 122 -24.49 -19.00 11.39
CA VAL A 122 -25.17 -19.08 12.69
C VAL A 122 -26.68 -18.90 12.54
N SER A 123 -27.11 -17.95 11.71
CA SER A 123 -28.51 -17.52 11.59
C SER A 123 -29.23 -18.04 10.34
N GLY A 124 -28.57 -18.85 9.51
CA GLY A 124 -29.11 -19.37 8.25
C GLY A 124 -30.16 -20.49 8.39
N GLY A 125 -30.54 -20.86 9.61
CA GLY A 125 -31.52 -21.91 9.89
C GLY A 125 -30.98 -23.34 9.71
N PRO A 126 -31.84 -24.37 9.91
CA PRO A 126 -31.41 -25.77 9.95
C PRO A 126 -30.69 -26.26 8.68
N ALA A 127 -31.10 -25.76 7.51
CA ALA A 127 -30.48 -26.12 6.23
C ALA A 127 -29.00 -25.71 6.18
N ILE A 128 -28.65 -24.52 6.69
CA ILE A 128 -27.27 -24.03 6.71
C ILE A 128 -26.48 -24.66 7.86
N THR A 129 -27.06 -24.76 9.05
CA THR A 129 -26.35 -25.32 10.20
C THR A 129 -26.02 -26.81 10.02
N ALA A 130 -26.87 -27.57 9.31
CA ALA A 130 -26.64 -28.96 8.96
C ALA A 130 -25.42 -29.18 8.05
N LEU A 131 -25.04 -28.19 7.23
CA LEU A 131 -23.85 -28.27 6.36
C LEU A 131 -22.55 -28.33 7.19
N GLY A 132 -22.54 -27.76 8.40
CA GLY A 132 -21.34 -27.65 9.21
C GLY A 132 -20.18 -27.02 8.42
N PHE A 133 -18.99 -27.63 8.48
CA PHE A 133 -17.82 -27.12 7.74
C PHE A 133 -17.98 -27.20 6.21
N HIS A 134 -18.93 -28.00 5.71
CA HIS A 134 -19.21 -28.05 4.28
C HIS A 134 -19.73 -26.70 3.76
N TYR A 135 -20.38 -25.89 4.61
CA TYR A 135 -20.82 -24.52 4.29
C TYR A 135 -19.70 -23.66 3.68
N ALA A 136 -18.46 -23.80 4.20
CA ALA A 136 -17.30 -23.05 3.71
C ALA A 136 -16.88 -23.48 2.29
N LEU A 137 -17.06 -24.75 1.93
CA LEU A 137 -16.78 -25.27 0.58
C LEU A 137 -17.93 -24.98 -0.39
N SER A 138 -19.15 -25.31 0.04
CA SER A 138 -20.38 -25.12 -0.71
C SER A 138 -21.46 -24.67 0.28
N PRO A 139 -22.07 -23.48 0.13
CA PRO A 139 -22.00 -22.59 -1.05
C PRO A 139 -20.79 -21.64 -1.12
N VAL A 140 -20.07 -21.39 -0.04
CA VAL A 140 -19.26 -20.16 0.08
C VAL A 140 -18.10 -20.09 -0.93
N LEU A 141 -17.18 -21.06 -0.91
CA LEU A 141 -16.03 -21.06 -1.81
C LEU A 141 -16.46 -21.11 -3.28
N LEU A 142 -17.48 -21.90 -3.61
CA LEU A 142 -18.04 -21.96 -4.97
C LEU A 142 -18.50 -20.58 -5.45
N ASN A 143 -19.32 -19.89 -4.66
CA ASN A 143 -19.81 -18.54 -5.01
C ASN A 143 -18.65 -17.55 -5.18
N VAL A 144 -17.64 -17.63 -4.32
CA VAL A 144 -16.46 -16.76 -4.38
C VAL A 144 -15.64 -16.98 -5.64
N VAL A 145 -15.38 -18.24 -6.00
CA VAL A 145 -14.64 -18.57 -7.23
C VAL A 145 -15.40 -18.06 -8.45
N LEU A 146 -16.72 -18.26 -8.50
CA LEU A 146 -17.56 -17.80 -9.59
C LEU A 146 -17.55 -16.27 -9.73
N ILE A 147 -17.82 -15.54 -8.64
CA ILE A 147 -17.87 -14.08 -8.71
C ILE A 147 -16.50 -13.46 -9.01
N LEU A 148 -15.41 -14.05 -8.51
CA LEU A 148 -14.06 -13.61 -8.85
C LEU A 148 -13.74 -13.87 -10.32
N ALA A 149 -14.14 -15.02 -10.87
CA ALA A 149 -13.95 -15.32 -12.29
C ALA A 149 -14.69 -14.30 -13.18
N VAL A 150 -15.95 -13.96 -12.83
CA VAL A 150 -16.70 -12.91 -13.54
C VAL A 150 -16.05 -11.55 -13.34
N ALA A 151 -15.58 -11.21 -12.14
CA ALA A 151 -14.91 -9.94 -11.88
C ALA A 151 -13.62 -9.78 -12.70
N VAL A 152 -12.79 -10.82 -12.79
CA VAL A 152 -11.59 -10.82 -13.64
C VAL A 152 -11.97 -10.67 -15.12
N ALA A 153 -12.93 -11.46 -15.60
CA ALA A 153 -13.33 -11.43 -17.00
C ALA A 153 -13.94 -10.09 -17.40
N PHE A 154 -14.93 -9.61 -16.64
CA PHE A 154 -15.69 -8.40 -16.95
C PHE A 154 -14.85 -7.14 -16.80
N ASN A 155 -14.13 -6.98 -15.68
CA ASN A 155 -13.30 -5.80 -15.46
C ASN A 155 -12.05 -5.83 -16.36
N GLY A 156 -11.60 -7.02 -16.78
CA GLY A 156 -10.51 -7.21 -17.74
C GLY A 156 -10.81 -6.69 -19.16
N LEU A 157 -12.08 -6.46 -19.51
CA LEU A 157 -12.50 -5.88 -20.80
C LEU A 157 -12.10 -4.40 -20.94
N PHE A 158 -11.85 -3.71 -19.83
CA PHE A 158 -11.58 -2.27 -19.81
C PHE A 158 -10.17 -2.00 -19.26
N ALA A 159 -9.34 -1.30 -20.03
CA ALA A 159 -7.94 -1.06 -19.65
C ALA A 159 -7.79 -0.34 -18.30
N TRP A 160 -8.71 0.56 -17.96
CA TRP A 160 -8.71 1.31 -16.70
C TRP A 160 -9.34 0.57 -15.52
N ARG A 161 -10.05 -0.56 -15.74
CA ARG A 161 -10.68 -1.38 -14.68
C ARG A 161 -9.94 -2.69 -14.41
N ARG A 162 -8.78 -2.89 -15.06
CA ARG A 162 -8.12 -4.20 -15.12
C ARG A 162 -7.91 -4.80 -13.72
N TYR A 163 -8.55 -5.94 -13.50
CA TYR A 163 -8.57 -6.65 -12.22
C TYR A 163 -7.90 -8.02 -12.35
N PRO A 164 -7.10 -8.47 -11.36
CA PRO A 164 -6.74 -7.78 -10.11
C PRO A 164 -5.75 -6.62 -10.31
N ALA A 165 -5.64 -5.74 -9.32
CA ALA A 165 -4.88 -4.49 -9.40
C ALA A 165 -3.40 -4.64 -9.83
N PRO A 166 -2.65 -5.70 -9.45
CA PRO A 166 -1.28 -5.88 -9.94
C PRO A 166 -1.16 -6.07 -11.46
N LEU A 167 -2.26 -6.45 -12.14
CA LEU A 167 -2.30 -6.57 -13.59
C LEU A 167 -2.64 -5.23 -14.28
N ALA A 168 -3.18 -4.26 -13.53
CA ALA A 168 -3.36 -2.92 -14.04
C ALA A 168 -1.98 -2.29 -14.21
N ARG A 169 -1.61 -1.95 -15.46
CA ARG A 169 -0.37 -1.25 -15.74
C ARG A 169 -0.48 0.15 -15.13
N LEU A 170 0.10 0.36 -13.94
CA LEU A 170 0.38 1.71 -13.48
C LEU A 170 1.38 2.32 -14.48
N PRO A 171 1.13 3.52 -15.01
CA PRO A 171 2.16 4.24 -15.75
C PRO A 171 3.41 4.35 -14.86
N ALA A 172 4.59 4.19 -15.46
CA ALA A 172 5.87 4.26 -14.75
C ALA A 172 5.87 5.49 -13.84
N THR A 173 6.27 5.29 -12.57
CA THR A 173 6.31 6.35 -11.55
C THR A 173 7.01 7.57 -12.15
N PRO A 174 6.29 8.67 -12.43
CA PRO A 174 6.96 9.84 -12.99
C PRO A 174 7.97 10.34 -11.97
N LYS A 175 9.17 10.72 -12.43
CA LYS A 175 10.11 11.46 -11.58
C LYS A 175 9.41 12.75 -11.19
N LEU A 176 8.91 12.83 -9.96
CA LEU A 176 8.29 14.04 -9.43
C LEU A 176 9.39 15.11 -9.33
N PRO A 177 9.22 16.30 -9.95
CA PRO A 177 9.99 17.48 -9.60
C PRO A 177 9.69 17.88 -8.14
N ALA A 178 10.20 19.04 -7.68
CA ALA A 178 9.83 19.62 -6.38
C ALA A 178 8.32 19.43 -6.10
N GLY A 179 8.00 18.86 -4.94
CA GLY A 179 6.77 18.09 -4.70
C GLY A 179 5.47 18.77 -5.14
N PRO A 180 4.46 17.99 -5.58
CA PRO A 180 3.24 18.52 -6.17
C PRO A 180 2.49 19.41 -5.17
N SER A 181 1.93 20.52 -5.68
CA SER A 181 1.03 21.35 -4.88
C SER A 181 -0.25 20.57 -4.53
N PRO A 182 -0.93 20.89 -3.41
CA PRO A 182 -2.23 20.31 -3.09
C PRO A 182 -3.25 20.43 -4.23
N GLU A 183 -3.19 21.52 -4.98
CA GLU A 183 -4.05 21.83 -6.13
C GLU A 183 -3.76 20.91 -7.33
N ASP A 184 -2.49 20.62 -7.61
CA ASP A 184 -2.07 19.68 -8.65
C ASP A 184 -2.50 18.24 -8.32
N LEU A 185 -2.41 17.87 -7.03
CA LEU A 185 -2.85 16.57 -6.54
C LEU A 185 -4.36 16.41 -6.66
N TYR A 186 -5.11 17.46 -6.31
CA TYR A 186 -6.57 17.52 -6.47
C TYR A 186 -6.98 17.38 -7.95
N HIS A 187 -6.29 18.07 -8.86
CA HIS A 187 -6.57 17.99 -10.30
C HIS A 187 -6.24 16.60 -10.88
N ALA A 188 -5.15 15.96 -10.43
CA ALA A 188 -4.80 14.60 -10.86
C ALA A 188 -5.82 13.55 -10.39
N LEU A 189 -6.28 13.63 -9.13
CA LEU A 189 -7.32 12.74 -8.59
C LEU A 189 -8.63 12.85 -9.37
N ARG A 190 -9.02 14.06 -9.82
CA ARG A 190 -10.23 14.26 -10.63
C ARG A 190 -10.13 13.68 -12.05
N LYS A 191 -8.92 13.51 -12.58
CA LYS A 191 -8.70 12.88 -13.90
C LYS A 191 -8.68 11.36 -13.85
N MET A 192 -8.49 10.77 -12.66
CA MET A 192 -8.57 9.33 -12.49
C MET A 192 -10.04 8.92 -12.38
N ASP A 193 -10.59 8.32 -13.44
CA ASP A 193 -11.94 7.71 -13.42
C ASP A 193 -11.88 6.32 -12.74
N SER A 194 -11.34 6.29 -11.52
CA SER A 194 -11.25 5.10 -10.66
C SER A 194 -11.55 5.50 -9.22
N TYR A 195 -12.47 4.78 -8.58
CA TYR A 195 -12.83 5.00 -7.18
C TYR A 195 -11.67 4.58 -6.27
N ILE A 196 -11.02 5.54 -5.61
CA ILE A 196 -9.98 5.30 -4.59
C ILE A 196 -10.58 5.70 -3.24
N ASP A 197 -10.66 4.74 -2.32
CA ASP A 197 -11.17 4.94 -0.95
C ASP A 197 -10.07 5.54 -0.05
N VAL A 198 -9.62 6.75 -0.41
CA VAL A 198 -8.73 7.57 0.41
C VAL A 198 -9.31 8.97 0.46
N GLN A 199 -9.63 9.48 1.65
CA GLN A 199 -10.06 10.86 1.76
C GLN A 199 -8.91 11.80 1.41
N PHE A 200 -9.21 12.89 0.69
CA PHE A 200 -8.21 13.89 0.31
C PHE A 200 -7.42 14.43 1.52
N ASP A 201 -8.11 14.61 2.66
CA ASP A 201 -7.51 15.09 3.90
C ASP A 201 -6.50 14.07 4.49
N ASP A 202 -6.80 12.77 4.39
CA ASP A 202 -5.88 11.70 4.79
C ASP A 202 -4.66 11.64 3.87
N LEU A 203 -4.85 11.85 2.57
CA LEU A 203 -3.75 11.90 1.60
C LEU A 203 -2.83 13.10 1.87
N LEU A 204 -3.40 14.27 2.14
CA LEU A 204 -2.63 15.46 2.54
C LEU A 204 -1.90 15.22 3.86
N LYS A 205 -2.54 14.54 4.83
CA LYS A 205 -1.90 14.18 6.10
C LYS A 205 -0.74 13.20 5.91
N ILE A 206 -0.88 12.21 5.04
CA ILE A 206 0.21 11.29 4.67
C ILE A 206 1.36 12.07 4.02
N LEU A 207 1.05 12.98 3.09
CA LEU A 207 2.06 13.82 2.45
C LEU A 207 2.77 14.73 3.47
N GLN A 208 2.01 15.33 4.38
CA GLN A 208 2.55 16.17 5.45
C GLN A 208 3.47 15.36 6.36
N LEU A 209 3.06 14.18 6.83
CA LEU A 209 3.88 13.30 7.65
C LEU A 209 5.16 12.85 6.91
N ALA A 210 5.04 12.54 5.62
CA ALA A 210 6.20 12.20 4.79
C ALA A 210 7.16 13.39 4.62
N GLN A 211 6.63 14.60 4.41
CA GLN A 211 7.42 15.82 4.32
C GLN A 211 8.05 16.22 5.67
N GLU A 212 7.35 16.03 6.79
CA GLU A 212 7.89 16.24 8.13
C GLU A 212 9.05 15.29 8.41
N HIS A 213 8.92 14.01 8.06
CA HIS A 213 10.01 13.04 8.17
C HIS A 213 11.20 13.40 7.26
N ALA A 214 10.95 13.89 6.05
CA ALA A 214 11.98 14.37 5.13
C ALA A 214 12.66 15.67 5.61
N LYS A 215 11.91 16.57 6.27
CA LYS A 215 12.42 17.84 6.82
C LYS A 215 13.18 17.65 8.13
N ALA A 216 12.76 16.74 9.01
CA ALA A 216 13.43 16.38 10.26
C ALA A 216 14.83 15.79 10.06
N GLN A 217 15.24 15.63 8.81
CA GLN A 217 16.46 15.01 8.37
C GLN A 217 17.30 15.91 7.45
N ARG A 218 16.93 17.19 7.29
CA ARG A 218 17.76 18.16 6.57
C ARG A 218 19.01 18.48 7.37
N LEU A 219 20.15 18.39 6.71
CA LEU A 219 21.43 18.84 7.25
C LEU A 219 21.40 20.34 7.48
N THR A 220 21.92 20.78 8.62
CA THR A 220 22.18 22.18 8.92
C THR A 220 23.66 22.50 8.67
N PRO A 221 24.08 23.78 8.59
CA PRO A 221 25.50 24.13 8.42
C PRO A 221 26.44 23.52 9.48
N ASP A 222 25.93 23.31 10.70
CA ASP A 222 26.66 22.66 11.80
C ASP A 222 26.83 21.14 11.57
N ASP A 223 26.01 20.56 10.70
CA ASP A 223 26.12 19.15 10.31
C ASP A 223 27.11 18.93 9.16
N VAL A 224 27.74 19.97 8.59
CA VAL A 224 28.87 19.83 7.66
C VAL A 224 30.17 19.70 8.46
N LEU A 225 30.59 18.46 8.67
CA LEU A 225 31.71 18.11 9.52
C LEU A 225 32.88 17.60 8.69
N LEU A 226 34.09 17.98 9.09
CA LEU A 226 35.31 17.44 8.52
C LEU A 226 35.34 15.91 8.66
N GLY A 227 35.67 15.21 7.58
CA GLY A 227 35.73 13.76 7.51
C GLY A 227 34.40 13.07 7.21
N ALA A 228 33.25 13.71 7.47
CA ALA A 228 31.94 13.11 7.21
C ALA A 228 31.67 12.95 5.70
N SER A 229 30.91 11.92 5.36
CA SER A 229 30.45 11.63 4.00
C SER A 229 28.96 11.89 3.85
N TYR A 230 28.57 12.45 2.71
CA TYR A 230 27.19 12.86 2.42
C TYR A 230 26.76 12.32 1.07
N SER A 231 25.52 11.84 0.98
CA SER A 231 24.89 11.41 -0.27
C SER A 231 23.86 12.44 -0.73
N ASN A 232 23.77 12.66 -2.03
CA ASN A 232 22.71 13.47 -2.65
C ASN A 232 21.37 12.71 -2.82
N ALA A 233 21.32 11.42 -2.49
CA ALA A 233 20.14 10.56 -2.59
C ALA A 233 19.45 10.52 -3.98
N LEU A 234 20.16 10.91 -5.03
CA LEU A 234 19.69 10.73 -6.41
C LEU A 234 19.83 9.26 -6.83
N SER A 235 19.21 8.87 -7.94
CA SER A 235 19.30 7.49 -8.46
C SER A 235 20.01 7.43 -9.81
N GLY A 236 20.67 6.31 -10.10
CA GLY A 236 21.36 6.06 -11.36
C GLY A 236 22.63 6.90 -11.51
N ASP A 237 22.90 7.40 -12.71
CA ASP A 237 24.14 8.11 -13.08
C ASP A 237 24.37 9.45 -12.37
N ALA A 238 23.37 9.94 -11.63
CA ALA A 238 23.46 11.17 -10.84
C ALA A 238 23.74 10.93 -9.34
N TRP A 239 23.68 9.67 -8.88
CA TRP A 239 23.99 9.33 -7.49
C TRP A 239 25.47 9.55 -7.20
N ALA A 240 25.79 10.22 -6.10
CA ALA A 240 27.17 10.40 -5.66
C ALA A 240 27.27 10.57 -4.14
N VAL A 241 28.46 10.23 -3.62
CA VAL A 241 28.85 10.44 -2.24
C VAL A 241 30.07 11.33 -2.19
N ARG A 242 29.98 12.42 -1.43
CA ARG A 242 31.08 13.37 -1.20
C ARG A 242 31.53 13.30 0.24
N GLN A 243 32.82 13.15 0.46
CA GLN A 243 33.45 13.26 1.76
C GLN A 243 34.09 14.64 1.90
N VAL A 244 33.86 15.32 3.01
CA VAL A 244 34.56 16.56 3.36
C VAL A 244 35.96 16.19 3.82
N ILE A 245 36.98 16.63 3.09
CA ILE A 245 38.39 16.27 3.36
C ILE A 245 39.17 17.42 3.97
N ASP A 246 38.72 18.66 3.79
CA ASP A 246 39.31 19.84 4.41
C ASP A 246 38.22 20.89 4.67
N ASP A 247 38.41 21.63 5.76
CA ASP A 247 37.57 22.73 6.20
C ASP A 247 38.52 23.87 6.55
N HIS A 248 38.45 25.00 5.84
CA HIS A 248 39.44 26.08 5.97
C HIS A 248 38.82 27.22 6.81
N PRO A 249 38.97 27.22 8.15
CA PRO A 249 38.47 28.31 8.98
C PRO A 249 39.42 29.50 8.89
N ASP A 250 39.24 30.37 7.89
CA ASP A 250 40.08 31.56 7.79
C ASP A 250 39.70 32.60 8.86
N LYS A 251 40.65 32.97 9.72
CA LYS A 251 40.51 33.97 10.79
C LYS A 251 40.37 35.42 10.25
N ARG A 252 40.19 35.61 8.94
CA ARG A 252 40.09 36.92 8.27
C ARG A 252 38.96 37.02 7.23
N GLY A 253 37.79 36.44 7.51
CA GLY A 253 36.53 36.86 6.89
C GLY A 253 36.35 36.56 5.40
N ARG A 254 37.17 35.67 4.81
CA ARG A 254 36.97 35.16 3.44
C ARG A 254 36.38 33.75 3.45
N GLN A 255 35.05 33.74 3.34
CA GLN A 255 34.16 32.73 2.75
C GLN A 255 34.29 31.27 3.23
N ASP A 256 33.25 30.84 3.96
CA ASP A 256 32.86 29.48 4.37
C ASP A 256 32.89 28.44 3.23
N GLN A 257 34.08 27.89 2.96
CA GLN A 257 34.35 26.93 1.90
C GLN A 257 34.85 25.60 2.47
N VAL A 258 34.41 24.52 1.82
CA VAL A 258 34.79 23.14 2.14
C VAL A 258 35.41 22.47 0.93
N VAL A 259 36.45 21.68 1.17
CA VAL A 259 37.05 20.83 0.14
C VAL A 259 36.45 19.45 0.27
N TYR A 260 35.92 18.92 -0.83
CA TYR A 260 35.32 17.59 -0.86
C TYR A 260 36.00 16.68 -1.88
N LYS A 261 35.91 15.38 -1.62
CA LYS A 261 36.26 14.32 -2.55
C LYS A 261 35.03 13.48 -2.86
N VAL A 262 34.78 13.18 -4.14
CA VAL A 262 33.76 12.22 -4.54
C VAL A 262 34.30 10.82 -4.30
N VAL A 263 33.77 10.15 -3.30
CA VAL A 263 34.23 8.82 -2.85
C VAL A 263 33.48 7.69 -3.54
N SER A 264 32.25 7.95 -3.99
CA SER A 264 31.47 6.97 -4.75
C SER A 264 30.48 7.64 -5.71
N GLY A 265 30.07 6.92 -6.76
CA GLY A 265 29.10 7.39 -7.76
C GLY A 265 29.67 8.36 -8.81
N ALA A 266 28.81 9.26 -9.30
CA ALA A 266 29.10 10.17 -10.41
C ALA A 266 30.31 11.06 -10.13
N GLY A 267 31.37 10.92 -10.93
CA GLY A 267 32.62 11.68 -10.76
C GLY A 267 33.51 11.16 -9.63
N LYS A 268 33.38 9.88 -9.25
CA LYS A 268 34.27 9.21 -8.28
C LYS A 268 35.74 9.49 -8.56
N GLY A 269 36.47 9.88 -7.51
CA GLY A 269 37.88 10.26 -7.57
C GLY A 269 38.12 11.77 -7.68
N ASN A 270 37.14 12.54 -8.15
CA ASN A 270 37.29 13.98 -8.29
C ASN A 270 37.30 14.69 -6.94
N THR A 271 38.13 15.72 -6.83
CA THR A 271 38.15 16.66 -5.71
C THR A 271 37.66 18.01 -6.17
N GLY A 272 36.92 18.71 -5.33
CA GLY A 272 36.39 20.04 -5.63
C GLY A 272 36.35 20.91 -4.38
N VAL A 273 36.17 22.21 -4.60
CA VAL A 273 35.95 23.20 -3.55
C VAL A 273 34.59 23.82 -3.79
N CYS A 274 33.78 23.93 -2.76
CA CYS A 274 32.49 24.62 -2.82
C CYS A 274 32.24 25.38 -1.52
N ARG A 275 31.22 26.25 -1.51
CA ARG A 275 30.77 26.82 -0.24
C ARG A 275 30.12 25.72 0.59
N ARG A 276 30.14 25.86 1.91
CA ARG A 276 29.43 24.95 2.81
C ARG A 276 27.94 24.88 2.47
N GLN A 277 27.32 26.02 2.14
CA GLN A 277 25.93 26.08 1.70
C GLN A 277 25.67 25.28 0.42
N ASP A 278 26.58 25.34 -0.56
CA ASP A 278 26.42 24.59 -1.81
C ASP A 278 26.48 23.06 -1.56
N LEU A 279 27.28 22.63 -0.58
CA LEU A 279 27.34 21.24 -0.18
C LEU A 279 26.06 20.80 0.54
N LEU A 280 25.49 21.65 1.39
CA LEU A 280 24.21 21.40 2.06
C LEU A 280 23.05 21.29 1.06
N ASP A 281 22.99 22.19 0.09
CA ASP A 281 21.94 22.19 -0.92
C ASP A 281 22.03 20.94 -1.82
N TRP A 282 23.24 20.41 -2.01
CA TRP A 282 23.50 19.17 -2.73
C TRP A 282 23.25 17.91 -1.89
N ALA A 283 23.49 17.94 -0.59
CA ALA A 283 23.47 16.78 0.30
C ALA A 283 22.07 16.50 0.87
N ALA A 284 21.60 15.27 0.72
CA ALA A 284 20.33 14.83 1.30
C ALA A 284 20.50 14.30 2.73
N HIS A 285 21.58 13.59 3.02
CA HIS A 285 21.89 13.05 4.35
C HIS A 285 23.34 12.57 4.47
N ALA A 286 23.81 12.45 5.72
CA ALA A 286 25.11 11.85 6.04
C ALA A 286 25.07 10.32 5.92
N VAL A 287 26.19 9.75 5.51
CA VAL A 287 26.36 8.31 5.24
C VAL A 287 27.72 7.80 5.72
N VAL A 288 27.83 6.49 5.94
CA VAL A 288 29.08 5.79 6.21
C VAL A 288 29.19 4.56 5.32
N ALA A 289 30.39 4.24 4.84
CA ALA A 289 30.59 3.01 4.08
C ALA A 289 30.52 1.79 5.02
N GLN A 290 29.71 0.79 4.68
CA GLN A 290 29.56 -0.46 5.42
C GLN A 290 29.47 -1.62 4.42
N GLY A 291 30.48 -2.49 4.40
CA GLY A 291 30.65 -3.49 3.34
C GLY A 291 30.83 -2.82 1.97
N ASP A 292 30.12 -3.30 0.96
CA ASP A 292 30.13 -2.75 -0.41
C ASP A 292 29.16 -1.57 -0.60
N GLY A 293 28.48 -1.13 0.46
CA GLY A 293 27.40 -0.13 0.41
C GLY A 293 27.59 1.07 1.32
N TRP A 294 26.60 1.98 1.28
CA TRP A 294 26.54 3.17 2.11
C TRP A 294 25.29 3.14 2.98
N VAL A 295 25.45 3.36 4.28
CA VAL A 295 24.36 3.37 5.25
C VAL A 295 24.19 4.77 5.82
N ARG A 296 22.95 5.19 5.96
CA ARG A 296 22.60 6.51 6.49
C ARG A 296 22.84 6.57 7.99
N VAL A 297 23.51 7.63 8.43
CA VAL A 297 23.86 7.89 9.85
C VAL A 297 23.72 9.37 10.16
N SER A 298 23.92 9.76 11.42
CA SER A 298 24.09 11.18 11.77
C SER A 298 25.41 11.74 11.22
N ALA A 299 25.48 13.06 11.00
CA ALA A 299 26.72 13.68 10.54
C ALA A 299 27.87 13.46 11.53
N GLN A 300 27.58 13.56 12.82
CA GLN A 300 28.54 13.36 13.91
C GLN A 300 29.10 11.94 13.92
N GLU A 301 28.23 10.94 13.69
CA GLU A 301 28.63 9.55 13.60
C GLU A 301 29.47 9.25 12.35
N SER A 302 29.08 9.82 11.19
CA SER A 302 29.87 9.73 9.95
C SER A 302 31.29 10.30 10.15
N ALA A 303 31.40 11.49 10.76
CA ALA A 303 32.69 12.11 11.07
C ALA A 303 33.52 11.26 12.05
N LYS A 304 32.90 10.75 13.11
CA LYS A 304 33.56 9.91 14.12
C LYS A 304 34.15 8.64 13.52
N ILE A 305 33.40 7.96 12.65
CA ILE A 305 33.86 6.72 12.00
C ILE A 305 34.96 7.02 10.98
N ALA A 306 34.86 8.14 10.25
CA ALA A 306 35.91 8.57 9.34
C ALA A 306 37.24 8.84 10.07
N LEU A 307 37.19 9.50 11.24
CA LEU A 307 38.35 9.75 12.08
C LEU A 307 38.95 8.44 12.61
N GLN A 308 38.11 7.49 13.05
CA GLN A 308 38.57 6.17 13.51
C GLN A 308 39.32 5.42 12.41
N ARG A 309 38.83 5.45 11.16
CA ARG A 309 39.50 4.82 10.01
C ARG A 309 40.85 5.45 9.67
N GLN A 310 40.98 6.77 9.78
CA GLN A 310 42.26 7.45 9.61
C GLN A 310 43.29 7.03 10.65
N ILE A 311 42.85 6.80 11.90
CA ILE A 311 43.73 6.36 13.00
C ILE A 311 44.15 4.90 12.84
N THR A 312 43.24 4.01 12.40
CA THR A 312 43.51 2.57 12.26
C THR A 312 44.20 2.17 10.96
N GLY A 313 44.33 3.09 9.99
CA GLY A 313 45.00 2.82 8.70
C GLY A 313 44.22 1.87 7.78
N GLU A 314 42.91 1.74 7.97
CA GLU A 314 42.06 0.90 7.12
C GLU A 314 42.00 1.45 5.67
N THR A 315 42.00 0.53 4.69
CA THR A 315 41.96 0.77 3.24
C THR A 315 40.82 1.69 2.78
N PRO A 316 40.94 2.34 1.59
CA PRO A 316 40.10 3.48 1.22
C PRO A 316 38.63 3.10 1.04
N LEU A 317 37.77 4.11 1.20
CA LEU A 317 36.32 4.03 0.93
C LEU A 317 36.04 3.35 -0.42
N PRO A 318 34.97 2.53 -0.52
CA PRO A 318 34.70 1.63 -1.64
C PRO A 318 34.66 2.29 -3.01
#